data_AF-A0A015YKD8-F1
#
_entry.id   AF-A0A015YKD8-F1
#
_cell.length_a   1.000
_cell.length_b   1.000
_cell.length_c   1.000
_cell.angle_alpha   90.00
_cell.angle_beta   90.00
_cell.angle_gamma   90.00
#
_symmetry.space_group_name_H-M   'P 1'
#
loop_
_entity.id
_entity.type
_entity.pdbx_description
1 polymer ?
#
loop_
_entity_poly.entity_id
_entity_poly.type
_entity_poly.pdbx_seq_one_letter_code
_entity_poly.pdbx_strand_id
1 'polypeptide(L)'
;MHLIKQQEVLLVLRGYYTKKELFTFFSSILGNTGHFEDFVMNNYRKVKSVKEFAGLYCTSERSFNRKFQNCFKESPYQWMQKKKAELIREKISESDTPFQEIAMDFDFNSQAHFTSYCKRLFGMTPSKLRTESKKVAPDLEY
;
A
#
# COMPACT_ATOMS: atom_id res chain seq x y z
N MET A 1 15.16 11.28 -28.12
CA MET A 1 16.29 12.15 -27.71
C MET A 1 16.43 12.26 -26.17
N HIS A 2 15.33 12.37 -25.40
CA HIS A 2 15.40 12.62 -23.95
C HIS A 2 16.00 11.46 -23.11
N LEU A 3 15.74 10.22 -23.50
CA LEU A 3 16.23 9.02 -22.82
C LEU A 3 17.75 8.83 -22.95
N ILE A 4 18.32 9.19 -24.11
CA ILE A 4 19.77 9.11 -24.36
C ILE A 4 20.50 10.09 -23.43
N LYS A 5 19.99 11.32 -23.29
CA LYS A 5 20.58 12.31 -22.37
C LYS A 5 20.51 11.87 -20.90
N GLN A 6 19.44 11.19 -20.50
CA GLN A 6 19.34 10.62 -19.16
C GLN A 6 20.38 9.50 -18.94
N GLN A 7 20.63 8.67 -19.95
CA GLN A 7 21.64 7.62 -19.91
C GLN A 7 23.07 8.18 -19.88
N GLU A 8 23.36 9.23 -20.67
CA GLU A 8 24.66 9.92 -20.66
C GLU A 8 24.98 10.50 -19.27
N VAL A 9 24.03 11.21 -18.67
CA VAL A 9 24.19 11.77 -17.31
C VAL A 9 24.39 10.65 -16.29
N LEU A 10 23.65 9.53 -16.40
CA LEU A 10 23.81 8.40 -15.50
C LEU A 10 25.18 7.73 -15.63
N LEU A 11 25.72 7.62 -16.85
CA LEU A 11 27.04 7.05 -17.12
C LEU A 11 28.14 7.93 -16.56
N VAL A 12 28.04 9.25 -16.71
CA VAL A 12 28.97 10.21 -16.09
C VAL A 12 28.89 10.09 -14.56
N LEU A 13 27.69 10.10 -13.98
CA LEU A 13 27.55 9.97 -12.53
C LEU A 13 28.13 8.65 -12.00
N ARG A 14 27.95 7.53 -12.71
CA ARG A 14 28.54 6.23 -12.33
C ARG A 14 30.04 6.15 -12.54
N GLY A 15 30.58 6.84 -13.55
CA GLY A 15 32.01 6.80 -13.88
C GLY A 15 32.87 7.67 -12.97
N TYR A 16 32.31 8.76 -12.45
CA TYR A 16 33.07 9.76 -11.69
C TYR A 16 32.82 9.75 -10.18
N TYR A 17 31.78 9.06 -9.70
CA TYR A 17 31.42 9.05 -8.28
C TYR A 17 31.23 7.64 -7.73
N THR A 18 31.69 7.42 -6.50
CA THR A 18 31.44 6.17 -5.78
C THR A 18 29.97 6.04 -5.39
N LYS A 19 29.52 4.80 -5.14
CA LYS A 19 28.16 4.54 -4.63
C LYS A 19 27.86 5.32 -3.33
N LYS A 20 28.87 5.56 -2.50
CA LYS A 20 28.73 6.29 -1.23
C LYS A 20 28.51 7.78 -1.49
N GLU A 21 29.29 8.40 -2.37
CA GLU A 21 29.15 9.81 -2.74
C GLU A 21 27.83 10.08 -3.45
N LEU A 22 27.44 9.22 -4.40
CA LEU A 22 26.14 9.29 -5.05
C LEU A 22 25.01 9.15 -4.02
N PHE A 23 25.11 8.19 -3.10
CA PHE A 23 24.11 8.03 -2.04
C PHE A 23 24.03 9.26 -1.15
N THR A 24 25.15 9.83 -0.73
CA THR A 24 25.18 11.06 0.09
C THR A 24 24.59 12.24 -0.67
N PHE A 25 24.99 12.46 -1.92
CA PHE A 25 24.47 13.54 -2.78
C PHE A 25 22.96 13.40 -3.02
N PHE A 26 22.47 12.21 -3.33
CA PHE A 26 21.06 11.99 -3.55
C PHE A 26 20.27 11.88 -2.24
N SER A 27 20.88 11.55 -1.10
CA SER A 27 20.17 11.48 0.18
C SER A 27 19.66 12.84 0.67
N SER A 28 20.40 13.91 0.37
CA SER A 28 19.97 15.28 0.68
C SER A 28 18.87 15.76 -0.27
N ILE A 29 18.86 15.29 -1.51
CA ILE A 29 17.85 15.62 -2.54
C ILE A 29 16.57 14.78 -2.38
N LEU A 30 16.73 13.49 -2.04
CA LEU A 30 15.62 12.53 -1.88
C LEU A 30 15.00 12.57 -0.48
N GLY A 31 15.59 13.37 0.42
CA GLY A 31 15.01 13.77 1.69
C GLY A 31 14.81 12.65 2.72
N ASN A 32 15.22 13.00 3.93
CA ASN A 32 15.05 12.27 5.18
C ASN A 32 13.57 11.87 5.42
N THR A 33 13.37 10.72 6.09
CA THR A 33 12.11 10.09 6.57
C THR A 33 10.78 10.63 6.03
N GLY A 34 10.34 11.86 6.31
CA GLY A 34 9.03 12.40 5.89
C GLY A 34 8.60 12.11 4.43
N HIS A 35 9.52 12.13 3.47
CA HIS A 35 9.20 11.79 2.08
C HIS A 35 8.76 10.33 1.87
N PHE A 36 9.20 9.40 2.71
CA PHE A 36 8.87 7.99 2.57
C PHE A 36 7.48 7.68 3.11
N GLU A 37 7.15 8.14 4.31
CA GLU A 37 5.82 8.03 4.89
C GLU A 37 4.78 8.68 3.98
N ASP A 38 5.04 9.89 3.49
CA ASP A 38 4.16 10.58 2.53
C ASP A 38 4.05 9.81 1.21
N PHE A 39 5.16 9.30 0.69
CA PHE A 39 5.15 8.44 -0.50
C PHE A 39 4.27 7.21 -0.29
N VAL A 40 4.38 6.55 0.86
CA VAL A 40 3.58 5.36 1.19
C VAL A 40 2.10 5.74 1.25
N MET A 41 1.76 6.79 1.99
CA MET A 41 0.36 7.23 2.16
C MET A 41 -0.27 7.72 0.85
N ASN A 42 0.49 8.32 -0.05
CA ASN A 42 -0.01 8.80 -1.35
C ASN A 42 -0.16 7.69 -2.41
N ASN A 43 0.44 6.51 -2.18
CA ASN A 43 0.53 5.47 -3.21
C ASN A 43 0.03 4.09 -2.78
N TYR A 44 -0.22 3.82 -1.49
CA TYR A 44 -0.61 2.48 -1.05
C TYR A 44 -1.89 1.95 -1.71
N ARG A 45 -2.82 2.83 -2.10
CA ARG A 45 -4.06 2.45 -2.81
C ARG A 45 -3.84 2.07 -4.28
N LYS A 46 -2.67 2.40 -4.86
CA LYS A 46 -2.36 2.20 -6.28
C LYS A 46 -1.59 0.91 -6.56
N VAL A 47 -1.13 0.23 -5.51
CA VAL A 47 -0.28 -0.96 -5.60
C VAL A 47 -0.92 -2.14 -4.89
N LYS A 48 -0.74 -3.34 -5.43
CA LYS A 48 -1.35 -4.58 -4.92
C LYS A 48 -0.32 -5.50 -4.26
N SER A 49 0.97 -5.27 -4.47
CA SER A 49 2.05 -6.09 -3.92
C SER A 49 3.23 -5.27 -3.39
N VAL A 50 4.02 -5.86 -2.48
CA VAL A 50 5.26 -5.24 -1.98
C VAL A 50 6.26 -5.00 -3.12
N LYS A 51 6.28 -5.90 -4.12
CA LYS A 51 7.10 -5.77 -5.32
C LYS A 51 6.75 -4.52 -6.13
N GLU A 52 5.45 -4.32 -6.39
CA GLU A 52 4.98 -3.09 -7.06
C GLU A 52 5.30 -1.86 -6.24
N PHE A 53 5.13 -1.94 -4.92
CA PHE A 53 5.41 -0.82 -4.02
C PHE A 53 6.89 -0.41 -4.04
N ALA A 54 7.79 -1.40 -3.97
CA ALA A 54 9.23 -1.19 -4.07
C ALA A 54 9.64 -0.66 -5.45
N GLY A 55 9.02 -1.20 -6.52
CA GLY A 55 9.22 -0.75 -7.89
C GLY A 55 8.82 0.71 -8.10
N LEU A 56 7.67 1.12 -7.54
CA LEU A 56 7.19 2.51 -7.58
C LEU A 56 8.13 3.46 -6.84
N TYR A 57 8.79 2.99 -5.78
CA TYR A 57 9.82 3.74 -5.05
C TYR A 57 11.23 3.61 -5.67
N CYS A 58 11.34 2.99 -6.84
CA CYS A 58 12.60 2.76 -7.56
C CYS A 58 13.69 2.06 -6.72
N THR A 59 13.31 1.07 -5.92
CA THR A 59 14.24 0.32 -5.07
C THR A 59 13.98 -1.18 -5.09
N SER A 60 14.93 -1.97 -4.58
CA SER A 60 14.73 -3.41 -4.42
C SER A 60 13.75 -3.72 -3.28
N GLU A 61 13.02 -4.84 -3.36
CA GLU A 61 12.12 -5.28 -2.28
C GLU A 61 12.84 -5.36 -0.93
N ARG A 62 14.10 -5.82 -0.91
CA ARG A 62 14.91 -5.90 0.32
C ARG A 62 15.16 -4.52 0.94
N SER A 63 15.56 -3.55 0.11
CA SER A 63 15.81 -2.17 0.56
C SER A 63 14.52 -1.48 1.01
N PHE A 64 13.43 -1.70 0.27
CA PHE A 64 12.10 -1.19 0.62
C PHE A 64 11.64 -1.74 1.97
N ASN A 65 11.68 -3.07 2.15
CA ASN A 65 11.32 -3.72 3.41
C ASN A 65 12.06 -3.14 4.61
N ARG A 66 13.39 -2.99 4.51
CA ARG A 66 14.20 -2.41 5.59
C ARG A 66 13.79 -0.97 5.90
N LYS A 67 13.61 -0.14 4.86
CA LYS A 67 13.19 1.26 5.05
C LYS A 67 11.80 1.34 5.67
N PHE A 68 10.87 0.52 5.18
CA PHE A 68 9.50 0.44 5.67
C PHE A 68 9.42 0.03 7.14
N GLN A 69 10.15 -1.02 7.54
CA GLN A 69 10.22 -1.44 8.94
C GLN A 69 10.81 -0.35 9.86
N ASN A 70 11.78 0.42 9.37
CA ASN A 70 12.36 1.51 10.15
C ASN A 70 11.34 2.65 10.41
N CYS A 71 10.55 3.00 9.40
CA CYS A 71 9.52 4.05 9.46
C CYS A 71 8.25 3.59 10.19
N PHE A 72 7.64 2.49 9.76
CA PHE A 72 6.32 2.03 10.20
C PHE A 72 6.35 0.98 11.32
N LYS A 73 7.54 0.50 11.72
CA LYS A 73 7.74 -0.54 12.75
C LYS A 73 7.05 -1.88 12.44
N GLU A 74 6.68 -2.12 11.20
CA GLU A 74 6.13 -3.40 10.72
C GLU A 74 6.55 -3.69 9.28
N SER A 75 6.34 -4.93 8.82
CA SER A 75 6.64 -5.27 7.43
C SER A 75 5.63 -4.64 6.46
N PRO A 76 6.04 -4.24 5.24
CA PRO A 76 5.13 -3.66 4.26
C PRO A 76 4.00 -4.62 3.89
N TYR A 77 4.26 -5.94 3.83
CA TYR A 77 3.22 -6.92 3.59
C TYR A 77 2.14 -6.89 4.68
N GLN A 78 2.52 -6.96 5.96
CA GLN A 78 1.57 -6.91 7.07
C GLN A 78 0.79 -5.60 7.09
N TRP A 79 1.47 -4.46 6.89
CA TRP A 79 0.85 -3.15 6.83
C TRP A 79 -0.18 -3.07 5.68
N MET A 80 0.18 -3.55 4.49
CA MET A 80 -0.73 -3.56 3.34
C MET A 80 -1.95 -4.46 3.58
N GLN A 81 -1.78 -5.61 4.25
CA GLN A 81 -2.91 -6.47 4.60
C GLN A 81 -3.85 -5.78 5.61
N LYS A 82 -3.31 -5.05 6.60
CA LYS A 82 -4.12 -4.25 7.53
C LYS A 82 -4.88 -3.14 6.81
N LYS A 83 -4.22 -2.39 5.92
CA LYS A 83 -4.88 -1.36 5.10
C LYS A 83 -5.94 -1.94 4.18
N LYS A 84 -5.69 -3.10 3.56
CA LYS A 84 -6.70 -3.84 2.78
C LYS A 84 -7.91 -4.20 3.65
N ALA A 85 -7.69 -4.66 4.88
CA ALA A 85 -8.75 -4.98 5.83
C ALA A 85 -9.60 -3.75 6.18
N GLU A 86 -8.95 -2.62 6.50
CA GLU A 86 -9.61 -1.36 6.81
C GLU A 86 -10.52 -0.91 5.65
N LEU A 87 -9.99 -0.88 4.41
CA LEU A 87 -10.75 -0.50 3.21
C LEU A 87 -11.92 -1.44 2.91
N ILE A 88 -11.73 -2.75 3.11
CA ILE A 88 -12.82 -3.72 2.94
C ILE A 88 -13.93 -3.45 3.96
N ARG A 89 -13.56 -3.16 5.22
CA ARG A 89 -14.54 -2.88 6.27
C ARG A 89 -15.33 -1.60 5.95
N GLU A 90 -14.63 -0.52 5.61
CA GLU A 90 -15.22 0.75 5.15
C GLU A 90 -16.23 0.50 4.01
N LYS A 91 -15.81 -0.20 2.95
CA LYS A 91 -16.67 -0.47 1.79
C LYS A 91 -17.89 -1.34 2.10
N ILE A 92 -17.78 -2.30 3.04
CA ILE A 92 -18.91 -3.10 3.51
C ILE A 92 -19.91 -2.24 4.30
N SER A 93 -19.41 -1.28 5.09
CA SER A 93 -20.18 -0.43 5.99
C SER A 93 -20.88 0.73 5.26
N GLU A 94 -20.21 1.38 4.32
CA GLU A 94 -20.68 2.61 3.66
C GLU A 94 -21.66 2.38 2.51
N SER A 95 -21.74 1.15 1.99
CA SER A 95 -22.49 0.89 0.76
C SER A 95 -23.26 -0.44 0.79
N ASP A 96 -24.35 -0.47 0.03
CA ASP A 96 -25.09 -1.69 -0.28
C ASP A 96 -24.49 -2.44 -1.49
N THR A 97 -23.26 -2.10 -1.90
CA THR A 97 -22.53 -2.76 -2.99
C THR A 97 -22.59 -4.29 -2.83
N PRO A 98 -22.94 -5.04 -3.88
CA PRO A 98 -22.96 -6.50 -3.84
C PRO A 98 -21.61 -7.07 -3.39
N PHE A 99 -21.62 -8.08 -2.52
CA PHE A 99 -20.37 -8.68 -2.02
C PHE A 99 -19.51 -9.30 -3.13
N GLN A 100 -20.12 -9.71 -4.24
CA GLN A 100 -19.40 -10.16 -5.43
C GLN A 100 -18.58 -9.02 -6.06
N GLU A 101 -19.13 -7.82 -6.17
CA GLU A 101 -18.42 -6.65 -6.69
C GLU A 101 -17.29 -6.23 -5.75
N ILE A 102 -17.55 -6.19 -4.44
CA ILE A 102 -16.51 -5.92 -3.44
C ILE A 102 -15.40 -6.99 -3.54
N ALA A 103 -15.74 -8.26 -3.73
CA ALA A 103 -14.76 -9.31 -3.91
C ALA A 103 -13.88 -9.05 -5.16
N MET A 104 -14.48 -8.64 -6.28
CA MET A 104 -13.76 -8.31 -7.51
C MET A 104 -12.82 -7.12 -7.34
N ASP A 105 -13.28 -6.04 -6.69
CA ASP A 105 -12.48 -4.82 -6.47
C ASP A 105 -11.19 -5.09 -5.67
N PHE A 106 -11.22 -6.08 -4.79
CA PHE A 106 -10.08 -6.47 -3.95
C PHE A 106 -9.37 -7.74 -4.45
N ASP A 107 -9.57 -8.11 -5.71
CA ASP A 107 -8.96 -9.24 -6.42
C ASP A 107 -9.19 -10.61 -5.75
N PHE A 108 -10.35 -10.81 -5.13
CA PHE A 108 -10.74 -12.14 -4.67
C PHE A 108 -11.31 -12.96 -5.82
N ASN A 109 -10.79 -14.19 -5.98
CA ASN A 109 -11.25 -15.13 -7.01
C ASN A 109 -12.75 -15.46 -6.97
N SER A 110 -13.41 -15.30 -5.82
CA SER A 110 -14.85 -15.52 -5.67
C SER A 110 -15.41 -14.84 -4.41
N GLN A 111 -16.73 -14.62 -4.38
CA GLN A 111 -17.43 -14.18 -3.18
C GLN A 111 -17.28 -15.16 -2.00
N ALA A 112 -17.15 -16.46 -2.27
CA ALA A 112 -16.90 -17.46 -1.23
C ALA A 112 -15.52 -17.27 -0.60
N HIS A 113 -14.49 -17.03 -1.42
CA HIS A 113 -13.13 -16.72 -0.93
C HIS A 113 -13.11 -15.44 -0.09
N PHE A 114 -13.78 -14.38 -0.56
CA PHE A 114 -13.97 -13.14 0.20
C PHE A 114 -14.69 -13.35 1.53
N THR A 115 -15.77 -14.14 1.54
CA THR A 115 -16.53 -14.44 2.76
C THR A 115 -15.68 -15.17 3.79
N SER A 116 -14.91 -16.17 3.37
CA SER A 116 -13.96 -16.88 4.23
C SER A 116 -12.85 -15.97 4.76
N TYR A 117 -12.35 -15.06 3.91
CA TYR A 117 -11.40 -14.04 4.33
C TYR A 117 -11.98 -13.13 5.43
N CYS A 118 -13.20 -12.62 5.26
CA CYS A 118 -13.86 -11.79 6.28
C CYS A 118 -14.10 -12.54 7.60
N LYS A 119 -14.55 -13.80 7.54
CA LYS A 119 -14.74 -14.63 8.74
C LYS A 119 -13.43 -14.79 9.51
N ARG A 120 -12.33 -15.05 8.81
CA ARG A 120 -11.01 -15.23 9.43
C ARG A 120 -10.48 -13.94 10.04
N LEU A 121 -10.67 -12.81 9.37
CA LEU A 121 -10.06 -11.55 9.75
C LEU A 121 -10.88 -10.75 10.77
N PHE A 122 -12.20 -10.75 10.62
CA PHE A 122 -13.12 -9.98 11.44
C PHE A 122 -13.97 -10.84 12.38
N GLY A 123 -13.82 -12.16 12.35
CA GLY A 123 -14.59 -13.11 13.16
C GLY A 123 -16.02 -13.36 12.67
N MET A 124 -16.46 -12.72 11.58
CA MET A 124 -17.85 -12.79 11.11
C MET A 124 -17.98 -12.61 9.59
N THR A 125 -19.16 -12.92 9.05
CA THR A 125 -19.45 -12.79 7.61
C THR A 125 -19.57 -11.32 7.18
N PRO A 126 -19.31 -11.00 5.90
CA PRO A 126 -19.50 -9.64 5.39
C PRO A 126 -20.95 -9.15 5.53
N SER A 127 -21.95 -10.04 5.43
CA SER A 127 -23.35 -9.70 5.72
C SER A 127 -23.56 -9.27 7.17
N LYS A 128 -22.97 -9.99 8.14
CA LYS A 128 -23.07 -9.60 9.56
C LYS A 128 -22.34 -8.29 9.83
N LEU A 129 -21.16 -8.08 9.24
CA LEU A 129 -20.44 -6.80 9.35
C LEU A 129 -21.30 -5.62 8.87
N ARG A 130 -21.98 -5.77 7.73
CA ARG A 130 -22.87 -4.73 7.19
C ARG A 130 -24.01 -4.42 8.14
N THR A 131 -24.70 -5.44 8.66
CA THR A 131 -25.81 -5.26 9.61
C THR A 131 -25.34 -4.56 10.88
N GLU A 132 -24.22 -4.99 11.47
CA GLU A 132 -23.68 -4.37 12.69
C GLU A 132 -23.27 -2.92 12.46
N SER A 133 -22.68 -2.60 11.30
CA SER A 133 -22.35 -1.21 10.95
C SER A 133 -23.59 -0.33 10.84
N LYS A 134 -24.67 -0.85 10.24
CA LYS A 134 -25.94 -0.15 10.10
C LYS A 134 -26.72 -0.01 11.41
N LYS A 135 -26.42 -0.81 12.45
CA LYS A 135 -27.00 -0.66 13.80
C LYS A 135 -26.31 0.41 14.64
N VAL A 136 -25.07 0.79 14.31
CA VAL A 136 -24.31 1.81 15.04
C VAL A 136 -24.60 3.23 14.50
N ALA A 137 -24.94 3.35 13.22
CA ALA A 137 -25.32 4.61 12.58
C ALA A 137 -26.69 5.26 12.97
N PRO A 138 -27.74 4.54 13.43
CA PRO A 138 -29.06 5.13 13.69
C PRO A 138 -29.12 6.05 14.93
N ASP A 139 -28.11 6.01 15.81
CA ASP A 139 -28.13 6.71 17.10
C ASP A 139 -27.52 8.13 17.04
N LEU A 140 -27.10 8.61 15.86
CA LEU A 140 -26.39 9.91 15.69
C LEU A 140 -27.14 10.97 14.86
N GLU A 141 -28.44 10.78 14.59
CA GLU A 141 -29.29 11.85 14.04
C GLU A 141 -30.26 12.37 15.13
N TYR A 142 -29.90 13.52 15.72
CA TYR A 142 -30.82 14.50 16.33
C TYR A 142 -30.35 15.91 16.02
#